data_AF-K9T7F4-F1
#
_entry.id   AF-K9T7F4-F1
#
_cell.length_a   1.000
_cell.length_b   1.000
_cell.length_c   1.000
_cell.angle_alpha   90.00
_cell.angle_beta   90.00
_cell.angle_gamma   90.00
#
_symmetry.space_group_name_H-M   'P 1'
#
loop_
_entity.id
_entity.type
_entity.pdbx_description
1 polymer ?
#
loop_
_entity_poly.entity_id
_entity_poly.type
_entity_poly.pdbx_seq_one_letter_code
_entity_poly.pdbx_strand_id
1 'polypeptide(L)'
;MGKLVILQIGDGNFEAGFPVIVQIGEEGKQSDRNFHGKLPHHPELLQCYRDWQDAYYNTPTIRNAGIRNPRLEIPPQITNHSEQDFKKAAQTIENEMKAWLDTPEIRELRDNVLDAIRPEETARIIIATQNRDLWKLPWHLWDLFKRRPNSEPTFSTASYANPNLS
;
A
#
# COMPACT_ATOMS: atom_id res chain seq x y z
N MET A 1 7.86 -5.10 24.69
CA MET A 1 8.60 -5.62 23.52
C MET A 1 7.67 -5.47 22.33
N GLY A 2 8.15 -4.91 21.21
CA GLY A 2 7.31 -4.65 20.04
C GLY A 2 7.12 -5.90 19.19
N LYS A 3 5.93 -6.06 18.61
CA LYS A 3 5.66 -7.05 17.56
C LYS A 3 6.07 -6.50 16.20
N LEU A 4 6.51 -7.39 15.32
CA LEU A 4 6.79 -7.11 13.92
C LEU A 4 5.89 -7.97 13.05
N VAL A 5 5.15 -7.31 12.16
CA VAL A 5 4.34 -7.94 11.11
C VAL A 5 4.95 -7.59 9.77
N ILE A 6 5.22 -8.58 8.94
CA ILE A 6 5.71 -8.39 7.57
C ILE A 6 4.68 -8.98 6.62
N LEU A 7 4.09 -8.11 5.79
CA LEU A 7 3.22 -8.46 4.68
C LEU A 7 4.08 -8.58 3.42
N GLN A 8 4.56 -9.79 3.14
CA GLN A 8 5.32 -10.10 1.94
C GLN A 8 4.37 -10.33 0.77
N ILE A 9 4.27 -9.36 -0.13
CA ILE A 9 3.47 -9.45 -1.34
C ILE A 9 4.37 -9.95 -2.47
N GLY A 10 4.08 -11.15 -2.95
CA GLY A 10 4.83 -11.82 -4.00
C GLY A 10 4.45 -11.36 -5.40
N ASP A 11 4.95 -12.09 -6.40
CA ASP A 11 4.75 -11.76 -7.81
C ASP A 11 3.29 -11.92 -8.24
N GLY A 12 2.78 -10.88 -8.89
CA GLY A 12 1.39 -10.79 -9.31
C GLY A 12 1.15 -9.49 -10.06
N ASN A 13 -0.11 -9.21 -10.37
CA ASN A 13 -0.52 -7.96 -11.00
C ASN A 13 -1.98 -7.62 -10.64
N PHE A 14 -2.43 -6.43 -11.00
CA PHE A 14 -3.80 -5.99 -10.70
C PHE A 14 -4.88 -6.79 -11.45
N GLU A 15 -4.54 -7.56 -12.49
CA GLU A 15 -5.50 -8.41 -13.23
C GLU A 15 -5.72 -9.78 -12.54
N ALA A 16 -4.65 -10.37 -12.00
CA ALA A 16 -4.66 -11.69 -11.38
C ALA A 16 -4.70 -11.67 -9.84
N GLY A 17 -4.36 -10.52 -9.24
CA GLY A 17 -4.09 -10.35 -7.82
C GLY A 17 -2.64 -10.70 -7.46
N PHE A 18 -2.34 -10.65 -6.16
CA PHE A 18 -1.00 -10.88 -5.61
C PHE A 18 -1.05 -11.88 -4.46
N PRO A 19 -0.18 -12.91 -4.44
CA PRO A 19 -0.04 -13.75 -3.26
C PRO A 19 0.58 -12.95 -2.11
N VAL A 20 0.13 -13.22 -0.88
CA VAL A 20 0.65 -12.58 0.33
C VAL A 20 1.08 -13.63 1.34
N ILE A 21 2.25 -13.44 1.92
CA ILE A 21 2.71 -14.16 3.10
C ILE A 21 2.79 -13.17 4.25
N VAL A 22 2.06 -13.42 5.32
CA VAL A 22 2.11 -12.64 6.55
C VAL A 22 3.03 -13.32 7.52
N GLN A 23 4.08 -12.65 7.97
CA GLN A 23 4.99 -13.12 9.01
C GLN A 23 4.80 -12.28 10.26
N ILE A 24 4.62 -12.93 11.42
CA ILE A 24 4.40 -12.25 12.70
C ILE A 24 5.39 -12.80 13.72
N GLY A 25 6.13 -11.90 14.37
CA GLY A 25 7.12 -12.23 15.39
C GLY A 25 7.39 -11.08 16.33
N GLU A 26 8.33 -11.27 17.24
CA GLU A 26 8.90 -10.17 18.03
C GLU A 26 10.00 -9.45 17.24
N GLU A 27 10.11 -8.14 17.44
CA GLU A 27 11.16 -7.36 16.80
C GLU A 27 12.55 -7.90 17.20
N GLY A 28 13.38 -8.21 16.19
CA GLY A 28 14.71 -8.79 16.38
C GLY A 28 14.74 -10.31 16.59
N LYS A 29 13.59 -11.01 16.53
CA LYS A 29 13.51 -12.48 16.60
C LYS A 29 12.93 -13.07 15.31
N GLN A 30 13.07 -14.39 15.17
CA GLN A 30 12.44 -15.13 14.09
C GLN A 30 10.91 -15.03 14.20
N SER A 31 10.21 -15.06 13.07
CA SER A 31 8.75 -15.08 13.03
C SER A 31 8.23 -16.36 13.68
N ASP A 32 7.29 -16.23 14.61
CA ASP A 32 6.68 -17.37 15.30
C ASP A 32 5.41 -17.87 14.58
N ARG A 33 4.81 -17.05 13.71
CA ARG A 33 3.58 -17.36 12.97
C ARG A 33 3.66 -16.86 11.54
N ASN A 34 3.22 -17.71 10.60
CA ASN A 34 3.10 -17.37 9.19
C ASN A 34 1.71 -17.72 8.67
N PHE A 35 1.12 -16.83 7.87
CA PHE A 35 -0.16 -17.03 7.20
C PHE A 35 -0.01 -16.78 5.71
N HIS A 36 -0.77 -17.52 4.90
CA HIS A 36 -0.86 -17.29 3.47
C HIS A 36 -2.20 -16.61 3.16
N GLY A 37 -2.16 -15.63 2.27
CA GLY A 37 -3.34 -14.92 1.81
C GLY A 37 -3.14 -14.38 0.41
N LYS A 38 -4.06 -13.53 -0.02
CA LYS A 38 -4.04 -12.95 -1.37
C LYS A 38 -4.59 -11.52 -1.32
N LEU A 39 -3.96 -10.60 -2.05
CA LEU A 39 -4.60 -9.37 -2.49
C LEU A 39 -5.36 -9.69 -3.79
N PRO A 40 -6.69 -9.52 -3.85
CA PRO A 40 -7.45 -9.88 -5.03
C PRO A 40 -7.13 -8.94 -6.20
N HIS A 41 -7.59 -9.31 -7.38
CA HIS A 41 -7.49 -8.46 -8.55
C HIS A 41 -8.23 -7.13 -8.34
N HIS A 42 -7.70 -6.05 -8.91
CA HIS A 42 -8.38 -4.76 -9.00
C HIS A 42 -7.81 -3.94 -10.15
N PRO A 43 -8.12 -4.32 -11.41
CA PRO A 43 -7.51 -3.73 -12.61
C PRO A 43 -7.57 -2.20 -12.64
N GLU A 44 -8.70 -1.65 -12.20
CA GLU A 44 -8.99 -0.21 -12.26
C GLU A 44 -8.16 0.61 -11.25
N LEU A 45 -7.67 0.01 -10.17
CA LEU A 45 -7.04 0.73 -9.06
C LEU A 45 -5.77 1.48 -9.50
N LEU A 46 -4.97 0.82 -10.36
CA LEU A 46 -3.76 1.41 -10.89
C LEU A 46 -4.09 2.59 -11.82
N GLN A 47 -5.18 2.51 -12.60
CA GLN A 47 -5.60 3.61 -13.45
C GLN A 47 -6.10 4.79 -12.62
N CYS A 48 -6.93 4.56 -11.59
CA CYS A 48 -7.37 5.62 -10.68
C CYS A 48 -6.20 6.33 -10.00
N TYR A 49 -5.16 5.58 -9.60
CA TYR A 49 -3.94 6.18 -9.05
C TYR A 49 -3.23 7.07 -10.07
N ARG A 50 -3.13 6.62 -11.33
CA ARG A 50 -2.50 7.38 -12.42
C ARG A 50 -3.28 8.66 -12.72
N ASP A 51 -4.60 8.58 -12.78
CA ASP A 51 -5.48 9.74 -13.02
C ASP A 51 -5.36 10.77 -11.90
N TRP A 52 -5.33 10.31 -10.64
CA TRP A 52 -5.08 11.18 -9.49
C TRP A 52 -3.70 11.84 -9.57
N GLN A 53 -2.66 11.08 -9.91
CA GLN A 53 -1.31 11.59 -10.02
C GLN A 53 -1.22 12.65 -11.13
N ASP A 54 -1.84 12.39 -12.28
CA ASP A 54 -1.88 13.33 -13.41
C ASP A 54 -2.65 14.61 -13.03
N ALA A 55 -3.79 14.49 -12.35
CA ALA A 55 -4.53 15.65 -11.86
C ALA A 55 -3.71 16.47 -10.85
N TYR A 56 -2.97 15.81 -9.95
CA TYR A 56 -2.11 16.46 -8.95
C TYR A 56 -1.01 17.30 -9.60
N TYR A 57 -0.24 16.74 -10.53
CA TYR A 57 0.85 17.46 -11.20
C TYR A 57 0.37 18.59 -12.13
N ASN A 58 -0.89 18.53 -12.58
CA ASN A 58 -1.48 19.59 -13.39
C ASN A 58 -2.16 20.72 -12.59
N THR A 59 -2.20 20.61 -11.25
CA THR A 59 -2.73 21.69 -10.40
C THR A 59 -1.90 22.97 -10.56
N PRO A 60 -2.51 24.17 -10.47
CA PRO A 60 -1.79 25.43 -10.64
C PRO A 60 -0.57 25.56 -9.71
N THR A 61 -0.70 25.12 -8.45
CA THR A 61 0.37 25.20 -7.45
C THR A 61 1.60 24.40 -7.85
N ILE A 62 1.41 23.11 -8.19
CA ILE A 62 2.52 22.20 -8.53
C ILE A 62 3.14 22.60 -9.87
N ARG A 63 2.29 22.97 -10.84
CA ARG A 63 2.73 23.44 -12.16
C ARG A 63 3.54 24.73 -12.07
N ASN A 64 3.08 25.73 -11.30
CA ASN A 64 3.79 27.00 -11.13
C ASN A 64 5.12 26.82 -10.38
N ALA A 65 5.23 25.79 -9.54
CA ALA A 65 6.49 25.40 -8.90
C ALA A 65 7.46 24.66 -9.86
N GLY A 66 7.07 24.41 -11.11
CA GLY A 66 7.89 23.72 -12.11
C GLY A 66 8.08 22.22 -11.86
N ILE A 67 7.32 21.65 -10.92
CA ILE A 67 7.40 20.23 -10.57
C ILE A 67 6.66 19.42 -11.66
N ARG A 68 7.35 18.45 -12.26
CA ARG A 68 6.80 17.62 -13.34
C ARG A 68 6.43 16.24 -12.84
N ASN A 69 5.47 15.63 -13.52
CA ASN A 69 5.15 14.22 -13.29
C ASN A 69 6.32 13.34 -13.78
N PRO A 70 6.98 12.57 -12.90
CA PRO A 70 8.09 11.71 -13.29
C PRO A 70 7.69 10.56 -14.23
N ARG A 71 6.40 10.24 -14.36
CA ARG A 71 5.90 9.24 -15.33
C ARG A 71 5.85 9.75 -16.77
N LEU A 72 5.85 11.06 -16.99
CA LEU A 72 5.63 11.66 -18.30
C LEU A 72 6.95 12.24 -18.83
N GLU A 73 7.46 11.66 -19.92
CA GLU A 73 8.68 12.14 -20.59
C GLU A 73 8.46 13.50 -21.27
N ILE A 74 7.24 13.74 -21.76
CA ILE A 74 6.80 14.97 -22.38
C ILE A 74 5.76 15.60 -21.46
N PRO A 75 5.87 16.89 -21.09
CA PRO A 75 4.82 17.58 -20.36
C PRO A 75 3.51 17.42 -21.13
N PRO A 76 2.43 16.93 -20.51
CA PRO A 76 1.15 16.82 -21.21
C PRO A 76 0.75 18.21 -21.74
N GLN A 77 0.12 18.25 -22.91
CA GLN A 77 -0.53 19.48 -23.38
C GLN A 77 -1.36 20.03 -22.22
N ILE A 78 -1.26 21.34 -21.96
CA ILE A 78 -1.90 22.00 -20.82
C ILE A 78 -3.38 21.63 -20.82
N THR A 79 -3.71 20.63 -20.03
CA THR A 79 -5.07 20.23 -19.75
C THR A 79 -5.37 20.98 -18.48
N ASN A 80 -6.23 21.99 -18.56
CA ASN A 80 -6.66 22.75 -17.39
C ASN A 80 -7.47 21.80 -16.49
N HIS A 81 -6.76 21.00 -15.69
CA HIS A 81 -7.38 20.28 -14.58
C HIS A 81 -7.82 21.33 -13.58
N SER A 82 -9.12 21.43 -13.39
CA SER A 82 -9.68 22.28 -12.36
C SER A 82 -9.35 21.68 -10.99
N GLU A 83 -9.40 22.51 -9.95
CA GLU A 83 -9.32 22.02 -8.57
C GLU A 83 -10.41 20.96 -8.27
N GLN A 84 -11.55 21.04 -8.98
CA GLN A 84 -12.62 20.05 -8.88
C GLN A 84 -12.21 18.70 -9.46
N ASP A 85 -11.47 18.66 -10.57
CA ASP A 85 -11.03 17.40 -11.18
C ASP A 85 -10.01 16.68 -10.29
N PHE A 86 -9.09 17.44 -9.68
CA PHE A 86 -8.18 16.90 -8.67
C PHE A 86 -8.94 16.30 -7.47
N LYS A 87 -9.90 17.04 -6.90
CA LYS A 87 -10.71 16.56 -5.77
C LYS A 87 -11.50 15.30 -6.13
N LYS A 88 -12.09 15.24 -7.33
CA LYS A 88 -12.79 14.05 -7.83
C LYS A 88 -11.85 12.86 -7.94
N ALA A 89 -10.70 13.03 -8.61
CA ALA A 89 -9.73 11.95 -8.78
C ALA A 89 -9.20 11.44 -7.43
N ALA A 90 -8.95 12.35 -6.47
CA ALA A 90 -8.55 11.99 -5.10
C ALA A 90 -9.62 11.17 -4.39
N GLN A 91 -10.90 11.57 -4.50
CA GLN A 91 -12.00 10.82 -3.92
C GLN A 91 -12.16 9.44 -4.58
N THR A 92 -11.98 9.36 -5.89
CA THR A 92 -12.05 8.09 -6.63
C THR A 92 -10.99 7.11 -6.15
N ILE A 93 -9.71 7.50 -6.15
CA ILE A 93 -8.64 6.58 -5.68
C ILE A 93 -8.82 6.19 -4.20
N GLU A 94 -9.31 7.10 -3.35
CA GLU A 94 -9.61 6.78 -1.96
C GLU A 94 -10.72 5.72 -1.84
N ASN A 95 -11.79 5.85 -2.62
CA ASN A 95 -12.90 4.91 -2.63
C ASN A 95 -12.49 3.54 -3.18
N GLU A 96 -11.80 3.50 -4.31
CA GLU A 96 -11.32 2.26 -4.92
C GLU A 96 -10.34 1.54 -3.99
N MET A 97 -9.42 2.27 -3.35
CA MET A 97 -8.51 1.66 -2.38
C MET A 97 -9.26 1.07 -1.19
N LYS A 98 -10.24 1.78 -0.63
CA LYS A 98 -11.06 1.27 0.48
C LYS A 98 -11.86 0.04 0.06
N ALA A 99 -12.48 0.06 -1.11
CA ALA A 99 -13.23 -1.06 -1.65
C ALA A 99 -12.34 -2.29 -1.84
N TRP A 100 -11.15 -2.10 -2.42
CA TRP A 100 -10.17 -3.18 -2.56
C TRP A 100 -9.79 -3.79 -1.22
N LEU A 101 -9.46 -2.95 -0.23
CA LEU A 101 -9.03 -3.38 1.10
C LEU A 101 -10.14 -3.96 1.99
N ASP A 102 -11.41 -3.83 1.59
CA ASP A 102 -12.57 -4.42 2.26
C ASP A 102 -13.09 -5.69 1.57
N THR A 103 -12.30 -6.27 0.67
CA THR A 103 -12.58 -7.60 0.12
C THR A 103 -12.47 -8.70 1.19
N PRO A 104 -13.21 -9.81 1.07
CA PRO A 104 -13.18 -10.89 2.05
C PRO A 104 -11.77 -11.43 2.34
N GLU A 105 -10.94 -11.60 1.32
CA GLU A 105 -9.57 -12.11 1.43
C GLU A 105 -8.67 -11.16 2.23
N ILE A 106 -8.82 -9.86 2.02
CA ILE A 106 -8.06 -8.84 2.75
C ILE A 106 -8.59 -8.68 4.18
N ARG A 107 -9.91 -8.81 4.39
CA ARG A 107 -10.50 -8.81 5.74
C ARG A 107 -10.00 -9.98 6.57
N GLU A 108 -9.97 -11.18 6.01
CA GLU A 108 -9.41 -12.36 6.68
C GLU A 108 -7.94 -12.14 7.04
N LEU A 109 -7.15 -11.61 6.11
CA LEU A 109 -5.75 -11.29 6.36
C LEU A 109 -5.60 -10.25 7.49
N ARG A 110 -6.40 -9.19 7.46
CA ARG A 110 -6.43 -8.16 8.51
C ARG A 110 -6.77 -8.77 9.87
N ASP A 111 -7.79 -9.61 9.92
CA ASP A 111 -8.29 -10.19 11.16
C ASP A 111 -7.25 -11.16 11.75
N ASN A 112 -6.58 -11.97 10.92
CA ASN A 112 -5.44 -12.80 11.33
C ASN A 112 -4.29 -11.98 11.94
N VAL A 113 -3.98 -10.81 11.35
CA VAL A 113 -2.96 -9.90 11.89
C VAL A 113 -3.42 -9.31 13.23
N LEU A 114 -4.67 -8.89 13.34
CA LEU A 114 -5.21 -8.29 14.57
C LEU A 114 -5.30 -9.30 15.72
N ASP A 115 -5.65 -10.55 15.44
CA ASP A 115 -5.74 -11.64 16.44
C ASP A 115 -4.38 -12.08 16.96
N ALA A 116 -3.34 -11.94 16.13
CA ALA A 116 -1.98 -12.33 16.50
C ALA A 116 -1.26 -11.30 17.38
N ILE A 117 -1.79 -10.08 17.50
CA ILE A 117 -1.17 -8.98 18.24
C ILE A 117 -2.13 -8.54 19.33
N ARG A 118 -1.70 -8.52 20.59
CA ARG A 118 -2.59 -8.08 21.67
C ARG A 118 -2.89 -6.57 21.56
N PRO A 119 -4.05 -6.08 22.02
CA PRO A 119 -4.38 -4.66 21.97
C PRO A 119 -3.38 -3.75 22.70
N GLU A 120 -2.73 -4.27 23.75
CA GLU A 120 -1.77 -3.54 24.60
C GLU A 120 -0.35 -3.54 24.02
N GLU A 121 -0.08 -4.35 22.99
CA GLU A 121 1.23 -4.48 22.37
C GLU A 121 1.45 -3.42 21.28
N THR A 122 2.64 -2.82 21.26
CA THR A 122 3.09 -2.03 20.11
C THR A 122 3.44 -2.97 18.97
N ALA A 123 3.04 -2.61 17.75
CA ALA A 123 3.33 -3.42 16.57
C ALA A 123 3.74 -2.56 15.38
N ARG A 124 4.82 -2.97 14.73
CA ARG A 124 5.27 -2.41 13.45
C ARG A 124 4.77 -3.29 12.32
N ILE A 125 4.19 -2.68 11.28
CA ILE A 125 3.67 -3.40 10.11
C ILE A 125 4.47 -2.97 8.88
N ILE A 126 5.13 -3.92 8.23
CA ILE A 126 5.96 -3.71 7.04
C ILE A 126 5.24 -4.29 5.83
N ILE A 127 5.15 -3.53 4.75
CA ILE A 127 4.66 -4.01 3.45
C ILE A 127 5.90 -4.27 2.58
N ALA A 128 6.27 -5.54 2.41
CA ALA A 128 7.43 -5.94 1.63
C ALA A 128 6.99 -6.41 0.25
N THR A 129 7.41 -5.73 -0.80
CA THR A 129 7.07 -6.09 -2.18
C THR A 129 8.10 -5.56 -3.18
N GLN A 130 8.31 -6.30 -4.27
CA GLN A 130 9.12 -5.82 -5.40
C GLN A 130 8.30 -4.98 -6.38
N ASN A 131 6.97 -4.99 -6.29
CA ASN A 131 6.12 -4.24 -7.19
C ASN A 131 6.08 -2.76 -6.78
N ARG A 132 6.73 -1.92 -7.58
CA ARG A 132 6.82 -0.46 -7.34
C ARG A 132 5.49 0.27 -7.44
N ASP A 133 4.50 -0.29 -8.13
CA ASP A 133 3.18 0.34 -8.20
C ASP A 133 2.40 0.14 -6.91
N LEU A 134 2.58 -1.00 -6.23
CA LEU A 134 2.01 -1.20 -4.89
C LEU A 134 2.56 -0.21 -3.86
N TRP A 135 3.85 0.19 -3.94
CA TRP A 135 4.42 1.16 -3.00
C TRP A 135 3.75 2.54 -3.03
N LYS A 136 3.16 2.88 -4.18
CA LYS A 136 2.59 4.20 -4.42
C LYS A 136 1.15 4.31 -3.94
N LEU A 137 0.50 3.19 -3.62
CA LEU A 137 -0.90 3.16 -3.23
C LEU A 137 -1.09 3.76 -1.83
N PRO A 138 -2.27 4.36 -1.57
CA PRO A 138 -2.58 4.97 -0.28
C PRO A 138 -2.91 3.94 0.81
N TRP A 139 -1.91 3.14 1.21
CA TRP A 139 -2.05 2.08 2.22
C TRP A 139 -2.52 2.56 3.59
N HIS A 140 -2.30 3.83 3.92
CA HIS A 140 -2.81 4.45 5.15
C HIS A 140 -4.35 4.41 5.26
N LEU A 141 -5.06 4.20 4.15
CA LEU A 141 -6.51 4.03 4.13
C LEU A 141 -6.97 2.68 4.69
N TRP A 142 -6.06 1.71 4.82
CA TRP A 142 -6.37 0.41 5.38
C TRP A 142 -6.68 0.53 6.87
N ASP A 143 -7.86 0.05 7.25
CA ASP A 143 -8.33 0.06 8.64
C ASP A 143 -7.39 -0.67 9.61
N LEU A 144 -6.50 -1.53 9.10
CA LEU A 144 -5.41 -2.14 9.86
C LEU A 144 -4.55 -1.07 10.58
N PHE A 145 -4.14 -0.01 9.88
CA PHE A 145 -3.31 1.05 10.43
C PHE A 145 -4.08 1.96 11.39
N LYS A 146 -5.39 2.16 11.17
CA LYS A 146 -6.25 2.91 12.11
C LYS A 146 -6.38 2.21 13.46
N ARG A 147 -6.47 0.87 13.44
CA ARG A 147 -6.56 0.05 14.65
C ARG A 147 -5.20 -0.15 15.33
N ARG A 148 -4.09 0.18 14.64
CA ARG A 148 -2.72 0.06 15.14
C ARG A 148 -1.95 1.36 14.86
N PRO A 149 -2.22 2.44 15.60
CA PRO A 149 -1.62 3.76 15.33
C PRO A 149 -0.09 3.81 15.47
N ASN A 150 0.54 2.80 16.07
CA ASN A 150 2.00 2.67 16.15
C ASN A 150 2.61 1.87 14.98
N SER A 151 1.83 1.61 13.92
CA SER A 151 2.29 0.92 12.73
C SER A 151 2.45 1.91 11.57
N GLU A 152 3.68 2.10 11.12
CA GLU A 152 3.97 2.88 9.92
C GLU A 152 4.24 1.91 8.76
N PRO A 153 3.58 2.08 7.59
CA PRO A 153 3.88 1.28 6.42
C PRO A 153 5.33 1.54 6.00
N THR A 154 6.22 0.63 6.35
CA THR A 154 7.60 0.63 5.83
C THR A 154 7.62 -0.23 4.58
N PHE A 155 8.09 0.33 3.47
CA PHE A 155 8.30 -0.41 2.23
C PHE A 155 9.72 -0.95 2.20
N SER A 156 9.86 -2.24 1.92
CA SER A 156 11.16 -2.87 1.68
C SER A 156 11.15 -3.60 0.35
N THR A 157 12.23 -3.49 -0.42
CA THR A 157 12.48 -4.41 -1.54
C THR A 157 12.53 -5.81 -0.96
N ALA A 158 11.90 -6.81 -1.59
CA ALA A 158 11.81 -8.19 -1.08
C ALA A 158 13.15 -8.94 -0.95
N SER A 159 14.29 -8.25 -0.94
CA SER A 159 15.48 -8.70 -0.23
C SER A 159 15.32 -8.39 1.27
N TYR A 160 14.36 -9.06 1.92
CA TYR A 160 14.54 -9.34 3.34
C TYR A 160 15.47 -10.56 3.40
N ALA A 161 16.77 -10.32 3.20
CA ALA A 161 17.77 -11.31 3.57
C ALA A 161 17.65 -11.48 5.09
N ASN A 162 17.16 -12.66 5.48
CA ASN A 162 17.17 -13.10 6.88
C ASN A 162 18.60 -12.88 7.41
N PRO A 163 18.85 -12.02 8.43
CA PRO A 163 20.23 -11.69 8.81
C PRO A 163 21.06 -12.84 9.39
N ASN A 164 20.54 -14.08 9.43
CA ASN A 164 21.15 -15.21 10.13
C ASN A 164 21.12 -16.53 9.33
N LEU A 165 21.49 -16.50 8.06
CA LEU A 165 21.92 -17.70 7.34
C LEU A 165 23.30 -17.46 6.71
N SER A 166 24.35 -17.69 7.49
CA SER A 166 25.73 -17.93 7.04
C SER A 166 26.39 -18.91 8.00
#